data_AF-A0A7C7FZL9-F1
#
_entry.id   AF-A0A7C7FZL9-F1
#
_cell.length_a   1.000
_cell.length_b   1.000
_cell.length_c   1.000
_cell.angle_alpha   90.00
_cell.angle_beta   90.00
_cell.angle_gamma   90.00
#
_symmetry.space_group_name_H-M   'P 1'
#
loop_
_entity.id
_entity.type
_entity.pdbx_description
1 polymer ?
#
loop_
_entity_poly.entity_id
_entity_poly.type
_entity_poly.pdbx_seq_one_letter_code
_entity_poly.pdbx_strand_id
1 'polypeptide(L)' 'MANVVVRAKECRGNHERMIKRFIKKTKKEKIVEEVKERRRYTKPSDAKRQKRQKAERRRIRDEQKHLRLQQRRNRKK' A
#
# COMPACT_ATOMS: atom_id res chain seq x y z
N MET A 1 -9.06 12.29 16.68
CA MET A 1 -8.20 12.20 15.48
C MET A 1 -8.60 10.98 14.68
N ALA A 2 -8.60 11.06 13.35
CA ALA A 2 -8.92 9.92 12.48
C ALA A 2 -7.74 9.64 11.55
N ASN A 3 -7.31 8.38 11.48
CA ASN A 3 -6.15 7.96 10.68
C ASN A 3 -6.43 8.03 9.17
N VAL A 4 -7.67 7.82 8.75
CA VAL A 4 -8.10 7.93 7.34
C VAL A 4 -9.42 8.67 7.26
N VAL A 5 -9.47 9.74 6.47
CA VAL A 5 -10.69 10.51 6.19
C VAL A 5 -10.82 10.71 4.68
N VAL A 6 -12.04 10.52 4.17
CA VAL A 6 -12.42 10.89 2.80
C VAL A 6 -13.71 11.70 2.89
N ARG A 7 -13.72 12.89 2.30
CA ARG A 7 -14.88 13.79 2.32
C ARG A 7 -15.62 13.75 0.99
N ALA A 8 -16.94 13.92 1.02
CA ALA A 8 -17.79 13.92 -0.18
C ALA A 8 -17.36 14.95 -1.23
N LYS A 9 -16.84 16.11 -0.81
CA LYS A 9 -16.30 17.16 -1.69
C LYS A 9 -15.15 16.67 -2.58
N GLU A 10 -14.30 15.77 -2.06
CA GLU A 10 -13.19 15.18 -2.84
C GLU A 10 -13.67 14.19 -3.91
N CYS A 11 -14.89 13.69 -3.78
CA CYS A 11 -15.47 12.63 -4.60
C CYS A 11 -16.60 13.12 -5.52
N ARG A 12 -16.87 14.44 -5.55
CA ARG A 12 -17.98 15.06 -6.31
C ARG A 12 -19.33 14.39 -6.03
N GLY A 13 -19.57 14.00 -4.77
CA GLY A 13 -20.80 13.31 -4.36
C GLY A 13 -20.95 11.86 -4.83
N ASN A 14 -19.98 11.30 -5.57
CA ASN A 14 -20.06 9.91 -6.02
C ASN A 14 -19.55 8.95 -4.93
N HIS A 15 -20.48 8.15 -4.40
CA HIS A 15 -20.24 7.19 -3.33
C HIS A 15 -19.23 6.10 -3.72
N GLU A 16 -19.27 5.56 -4.93
CA GLU A 16 -18.30 4.54 -5.35
C GLU A 16 -16.87 5.08 -5.38
N ARG A 17 -16.69 6.31 -5.86
CA ARG A 17 -15.38 6.97 -5.87
C ARG A 17 -14.88 7.19 -4.46
N MET A 18 -15.80 7.46 -3.51
CA MET A 18 -15.50 7.60 -2.10
C MET A 18 -15.02 6.29 -1.48
N ILE A 19 -15.73 5.18 -1.70
CA ILE A 19 -15.34 3.85 -1.23
C ILE A 19 -13.98 3.45 -1.80
N LYS A 20 -13.78 3.60 -3.12
CA LYS A 20 -12.52 3.27 -3.80
C LYS A 20 -11.34 4.10 -3.24
N ARG A 21 -11.55 5.39 -2.97
CA ARG A 21 -10.52 6.27 -2.37
C ARG A 21 -10.24 5.90 -0.92
N PHE A 22 -11.27 5.63 -0.13
CA PHE A 22 -11.12 5.21 1.27
C PHE A 22 -10.29 3.94 1.36
N ILE A 23 -10.66 2.90 0.61
CA ILE A 23 -9.91 1.63 0.56
C ILE A 23 -8.45 1.88 0.16
N LYS A 24 -8.19 2.74 -0.83
CA LYS A 24 -6.82 3.09 -1.24
C LYS A 24 -6.04 3.81 -0.14
N LYS A 25 -6.64 4.80 0.54
CA LYS A 25 -6.00 5.49 1.67
C LYS A 25 -5.71 4.52 2.82
N THR A 26 -6.67 3.69 3.21
CA THR A 26 -6.49 2.67 4.26
C THR A 26 -5.38 1.67 3.94
N LYS A 27 -5.28 1.21 2.69
CA LYS A 27 -4.18 0.34 2.24
C LYS A 27 -2.82 1.06 2.21
N LYS A 28 -2.80 2.36 1.92
CA LYS A 28 -1.59 3.18 1.92
C LYS A 28 -1.03 3.37 3.33
N GLU A 29 -1.91 3.65 4.29
CA GLU A 29 -1.55 3.83 5.71
C GLU A 29 -1.21 2.51 6.42
N LYS A 30 -1.48 1.35 5.79
CA LYS A 30 -1.13 0.01 6.30
C LYS A 30 -1.66 -0.32 7.71
N ILE A 31 -2.71 0.37 8.15
CA ILE A 31 -3.32 0.23 9.49
C ILE A 31 -3.67 -1.23 9.80
N VAL A 32 -4.25 -1.94 8.82
CA VAL A 32 -4.64 -3.35 8.99
C VAL A 32 -3.42 -4.27 9.14
N GLU A 33 -2.33 -3.99 8.45
CA GLU A 33 -1.09 -4.78 8.54
C GLU A 33 -0.44 -4.58 9.92
N GLU A 34 -0.38 -3.33 10.38
CA GLU A 34 0.17 -2.98 11.69
C GLU A 34 -0.60 -3.65 12.84
N VAL A 35 -1.93 -3.61 12.82
CA VAL A 35 -2.75 -4.28 13.84
C VAL A 35 -2.52 -5.79 13.83
N LYS A 36 -2.36 -6.41 12.66
CA LYS A 36 -2.05 -7.84 12.55
C LYS A 36 -0.67 -8.19 13.10
N GLU A 37 0.34 -7.34 12.86
CA GLU A 37 1.71 -7.52 13.37
C GLU A 37 1.75 -7.36 14.90
N ARG A 38 0.99 -6.41 15.46
CA ARG A 38 0.89 -6.18 16.91
C ARG A 38 0.07 -7.24 17.65
N ARG A 39 -0.78 -8.01 16.95
CA ARG A 39 -1.72 -8.96 17.55
C ARG A 39 -1.06 -10.05 18.39
N ARG A 40 0.19 -10.44 18.07
CA ARG A 40 0.93 -11.48 18.78
C ARG A 40 2.36 -11.02 19.01
N TYR A 41 2.92 -11.43 20.15
CA TYR A 41 4.34 -11.25 20.39
C TYR A 41 5.17 -11.95 19.31
N THR A 42 6.12 -11.21 18.74
CA THR A 42 7.09 -11.71 17.77
C THR A 42 8.47 -11.36 18.31
N LYS A 43 9.41 -12.32 18.31
CA LYS A 43 10.77 -12.08 18.79
C LYS A 43 11.41 -10.93 17.99
N PRO A 44 12.23 -10.05 18.61
CA PRO A 44 12.84 -8.92 17.92
C PRO A 44 13.69 -9.32 16.70
N SER A 45 14.37 -10.47 16.76
CA SER A 45 15.13 -11.03 15.64
C SER A 45 14.23 -11.39 14.45
N ASP A 46 13.10 -12.05 14.72
CA ASP A 46 12.12 -12.41 13.70
C ASP A 46 11.45 -11.19 13.09
N ALA A 47 11.13 -10.18 13.90
CA ALA A 47 10.59 -8.91 13.42
C ALA A 47 11.57 -8.21 12.46
N LYS A 48 12.87 -8.16 12.80
CA LYS A 48 13.93 -7.62 11.93
C LYS A 48 14.02 -8.41 10.62
N ARG A 49 13.99 -9.74 10.68
CA ARG A 49 14.03 -10.62 9.51
C ARG A 49 12.83 -10.39 8.59
N GLN A 50 11.62 -10.38 9.14
CA GLN A 50 10.39 -10.14 8.37
C GLN A 50 10.38 -8.74 7.73
N LYS A 51 10.86 -7.72 8.44
CA LYS A 51 10.97 -6.36 7.90
C LYS A 51 11.90 -6.31 6.68
N ARG A 52 13.05 -6.99 6.74
CA ARG A 52 14.00 -7.09 5.61
C ARG A 52 13.37 -7.78 4.41
N GLN A 53 12.76 -8.95 4.61
CA GLN A 53 12.10 -9.69 3.53
C GLN A 53 10.95 -8.89 2.89
N LYS A 54 10.14 -8.18 3.69
CA LYS A 54 9.07 -7.31 3.16
C LYS A 54 9.62 -6.16 2.32
N ALA A 55 10.72 -5.54 2.75
CA ALA A 55 11.37 -4.45 2.00
C ALA A 55 11.93 -4.95 0.66
N GLU A 56 12.59 -6.10 0.66
CA GLU A 56 13.13 -6.74 -0.55
C GLU A 56 12.01 -7.10 -1.55
N ARG A 57 10.95 -7.77 -1.10
CA ARG A 57 9.77 -8.05 -1.94
C ARG A 57 9.15 -6.79 -2.53
N ARG A 58 9.19 -5.66 -1.80
CA ARG A 58 8.71 -4.38 -2.30
C ARG A 58 9.61 -3.82 -3.40
N ARG A 59 10.93 -3.86 -3.22
CA ARG A 59 11.92 -3.42 -4.23
C ARG A 59 11.75 -4.18 -5.54
N ILE A 60 11.73 -5.52 -5.47
CA ILE A 60 11.54 -6.39 -6.64
C ILE A 60 10.24 -6.04 -7.37
N ARG A 61 9.14 -5.83 -6.63
CA ARG A 61 7.85 -5.45 -7.22
C ARG A 61 7.89 -4.09 -7.91
N ASP A 62 8.53 -3.11 -7.28
CA ASP A 62 8.64 -1.75 -7.82
C ASP A 62 9.53 -1.74 -9.07
N GLU A 63 10.66 -2.45 -9.06
CA GLU A 63 11.54 -2.64 -10.23
C GLU A 63 10.82 -3.33 -11.39
N GLN A 64 10.12 -4.44 -11.14
CA GLN A 64 9.31 -5.11 -12.16
C GLN A 64 8.24 -4.18 -12.76
N LYS A 65 7.62 -3.34 -11.93
CA LYS A 65 6.65 -2.35 -12.40
C LYS A 65 7.32 -1.29 -13.27
N HIS A 66 8.52 -0.81 -12.91
CA HIS A 66 9.29 0.13 -13.72
C HIS A 66 9.69 -0.47 -15.07
N LEU A 67 10.21 -1.70 -15.11
CA LEU A 67 10.54 -2.39 -16.35
C LEU A 67 9.31 -2.50 -17.27
N ARG A 68 8.16 -2.96 -16.74
CA ARG A 68 6.92 -3.07 -17.53
C ARG A 68 6.47 -1.73 -18.10
N LEU A 69 6.64 -0.63 -17.36
CA LEU A 69 6.32 0.72 -17.84
C LEU A 69 7.29 1.17 -18.94
N GLN A 70 8.59 0.92 -18.79
CA GLN A 70 9.59 1.23 -19.82
C GLN A 70 9.32 0.44 -21.11
N GLN A 71 9.08 -0.87 -21.01
CA GLN A 71 8.71 -1.70 -22.16
C GLN A 71 7.46 -1.18 -22.88
N ARG A 72 6.42 -0.77 -22.14
CA ARG A 72 5.20 -0.18 -22.74
C ARG A 72 5.47 1.15 -23.44
N ARG A 73 6.40 1.97 -22.95
CA ARG A 73 6.80 3.24 -23.59
C ARG A 73 7.57 2.97 -24.87
N ASN A 74 8.53 2.05 -24.82
CA ASN A 74 9.36 1.69 -25.98
C ASN A 74 8.53 1.07 -27.11
N ARG A 75 7.46 0.33 -26.81
CA ARG A 75 6.51 -0.21 -27.82
C ARG A 75 5.63 0.85 -28.50
N LYS A 76 5.50 2.05 -27.91
CA LYS A 76 4.65 3.13 -28.41
C LYS A 76 5.44 4.19 -29.19
N LYS A 77 6.77 4.08 -29.18
CA LYS A 77 7.69 4.95 -29.88
C LYS A 77 8.09 4.24 -31.17
#